data_AF-A0A822YP33-F1
#
_entry.id   AF-A0A822YP33-F1
#
_cell.length_a   1.000
_cell.length_b   1.000
_cell.length_c   1.000
_cell.angle_alpha   90.00
_cell.angle_beta   90.00
_cell.angle_gamma   90.00
#
_symmetry.space_group_name_H-M   'P 1'
#
loop_
_entity.id
_entity.type
_entity.pdbx_description
1 polymer ?
#
loop_
_entity_poly.entity_id
_entity_poly.type
_entity_poly.pdbx_seq_one_letter_code
_entity_poly.pdbx_strand_id
1 'polypeptide(L)'
;MASWNSLPFEISYQVFGWIAFFSWSFSFYPQVILNFRRKSVVGLNFDFLILNFTKHSSYLIYNASLFFSPFIQRQYREKYGYSQMIPVAANDVAFSMHAVLLTTITLYQVLIYDRGSQKVSKTCIAITSAVWVSAIVCLFIALPNHSWLWLISVFNTIQVVMTVIKYIPQVLMNFMRKSTEGWSIGNILLDLLGGLTNYAQMAMQSIDQGSWVNFYGNIGKTLLSLSSSTFFSFANIICCILLLRRKRFILRLIQKTEHHSPSPLSLPSQKMFEACFDMACNLAKGLKYFKN
;
A
#
# COMPACT_ATOMS: atom_id res chain seq x y z
N MET A 1 24.54 20.10 13.41
CA MET A 1 23.34 19.34 12.98
C MET A 1 23.80 17.98 12.53
N ALA A 2 23.03 16.91 12.77
CA ALA A 2 23.34 15.61 12.20
C ALA A 2 23.40 15.73 10.67
N SER A 3 24.53 15.33 10.09
CA SER A 3 24.81 15.37 8.65
C SER A 3 25.30 14.01 8.20
N TRP A 4 25.23 13.75 6.89
CA TRP A 4 25.68 12.49 6.31
C TRP A 4 27.19 12.34 6.51
N ASN A 5 27.62 11.15 6.91
CA ASN A 5 29.05 10.84 7.03
C ASN A 5 29.63 10.42 5.67
N SER A 6 28.81 9.85 4.79
CA SER A 6 29.22 9.32 3.49
C SER A 6 28.26 9.71 2.38
N LEU A 7 28.77 10.38 1.35
CA LEU A 7 28.01 10.78 0.16
C LEU A 7 27.36 9.59 -0.58
N PRO A 8 28.03 8.42 -0.76
CA PRO A 8 27.37 7.23 -1.30
C PRO A 8 26.12 6.78 -0.54
N PHE A 9 26.10 6.86 0.79
CA PHE A 9 24.93 6.49 1.59
C PHE A 9 23.80 7.51 1.43
N GLU A 10 24.12 8.80 1.37
CA GLU A 10 23.14 9.85 1.08
C GLU A 10 22.47 9.67 -0.28
N ILE A 11 23.26 9.43 -1.33
CA ILE A 11 22.74 9.19 -2.68
C ILE A 11 21.87 7.94 -2.70
N SER A 12 22.34 6.84 -2.11
CA SER A 12 21.59 5.58 -2.06
C SER A 12 20.27 5.74 -1.31
N TYR A 13 20.27 6.48 -0.19
CA TYR A 13 19.08 6.84 0.56
C TYR A 13 18.05 7.58 -0.31
N GLN A 14 18.48 8.60 -1.04
CA GLN A 14 17.59 9.36 -1.94
C GLN A 14 17.04 8.48 -3.06
N VAL A 15 17.89 7.70 -3.72
CA VAL A 15 17.50 6.82 -4.82
C VAL A 15 16.45 5.80 -4.36
N PHE A 16 16.70 5.09 -3.25
CA PHE A 16 15.73 4.13 -2.71
C PHE A 16 14.42 4.79 -2.32
N GLY A 17 14.47 5.98 -1.72
CA GLY A 17 13.26 6.70 -1.34
C GLY A 17 12.39 7.13 -2.51
N TRP A 18 13.00 7.60 -3.59
CA TRP A 18 12.26 7.97 -4.80
C TRP A 18 11.73 6.75 -5.57
N ILE A 19 12.47 5.63 -5.59
CA ILE A 19 11.94 4.37 -6.16
C ILE A 19 10.71 3.92 -5.38
N ALA A 20 10.73 4.01 -4.04
CA ALA A 20 9.58 3.70 -3.20
C ALA A 20 8.38 4.61 -3.51
N PHE A 21 8.62 5.91 -3.61
CA PHE A 21 7.60 6.90 -3.99
C PHE A 21 6.93 6.55 -5.32
N PHE A 22 7.71 6.32 -6.39
CA PHE A 22 7.15 6.04 -7.71
C PHE A 22 6.42 4.69 -7.73
N SER A 23 7.01 3.66 -7.14
CA SER A 23 6.41 2.32 -7.10
C SER A 23 5.04 2.35 -6.42
N TRP A 24 4.96 2.95 -5.23
CA TRP A 24 3.69 3.06 -4.54
C TRP A 24 2.71 4.02 -5.24
N SER A 25 3.16 5.15 -5.78
CA SER A 25 2.28 6.12 -6.45
C SER A 25 1.60 5.51 -7.68
N PHE A 26 2.35 4.79 -8.52
CA PHE A 26 1.78 4.15 -9.71
C PHE A 26 0.71 3.10 -9.36
N SER A 27 0.76 2.49 -8.19
CA SER A 27 -0.25 1.50 -7.76
C SER A 27 -1.67 2.07 -7.60
N PHE A 28 -1.84 3.39 -7.41
CA PHE A 28 -3.14 4.03 -7.22
C PHE A 28 -3.89 4.31 -8.53
N TYR A 29 -3.16 4.57 -9.61
CA TYR A 29 -3.72 5.01 -10.88
C TYR A 29 -4.68 4.01 -11.55
N PRO A 30 -4.40 2.69 -11.58
CA PRO A 30 -5.28 1.72 -12.23
C PRO A 30 -6.73 1.80 -11.75
N GLN A 31 -6.95 1.98 -10.45
CA GLN A 31 -8.29 2.09 -9.88
C GLN A 31 -9.00 3.37 -10.31
N VAL A 32 -8.32 4.51 -10.24
CA VAL A 32 -8.86 5.81 -10.63
C VAL A 32 -9.25 5.83 -12.10
N ILE A 33 -8.37 5.28 -12.96
CA ILE A 33 -8.60 5.19 -14.41
C ILE A 33 -9.76 4.23 -14.71
N LEU A 34 -9.83 3.08 -14.04
CA LEU A 34 -10.88 2.10 -14.24
C LEU A 34 -12.27 2.68 -13.90
N ASN A 35 -12.38 3.34 -12.75
CA ASN A 35 -13.61 4.03 -12.33
C ASN A 35 -14.02 5.10 -13.36
N PHE A 36 -13.05 5.89 -13.85
CA PHE A 36 -13.30 6.91 -14.85
C PHE A 36 -13.79 6.33 -16.18
N ARG A 37 -13.20 5.23 -16.65
CA ARG A 37 -13.57 4.57 -17.91
C ARG A 37 -14.93 3.88 -17.83
N ARG A 38 -15.20 3.19 -16.72
CA ARG A 38 -16.47 2.45 -16.53
C ARG A 38 -17.64 3.36 -16.12
N LYS A 39 -17.35 4.56 -15.61
CA LYS A 39 -18.35 5.45 -14.98
C LYS A 39 -19.16 4.74 -13.88
N SER A 40 -18.54 3.75 -13.25
CA SER A 40 -19.12 2.89 -12.23
C SER A 40 -18.01 2.49 -11.26
N VAL A 41 -18.33 2.54 -9.96
CA VAL A 41 -17.46 2.09 -8.87
C VAL A 41 -17.87 0.70 -8.37
N VAL A 42 -18.77 0.01 -9.08
CA VAL A 42 -19.22 -1.33 -8.71
C VAL A 42 -18.04 -2.31 -8.74
N GLY A 43 -17.78 -2.91 -7.57
CA GLY A 43 -16.66 -3.81 -7.32
C GLY A 43 -15.56 -3.21 -6.42
N LEU A 44 -15.54 -1.90 -6.20
CA LEU A 44 -14.67 -1.26 -5.19
C LEU A 44 -15.32 -1.33 -3.81
N ASN A 45 -14.62 -1.86 -2.82
CA ASN A 45 -15.12 -1.90 -1.45
C ASN A 45 -14.99 -0.51 -0.80
N PHE A 46 -16.11 0.09 -0.37
CA PHE A 46 -16.11 1.43 0.22
C PHE A 46 -15.47 1.48 1.61
N ASP A 47 -15.52 0.37 2.37
CA ASP A 47 -14.84 0.28 3.66
C ASP A 47 -13.33 0.34 3.46
N PHE A 48 -12.81 -0.40 2.47
CA PHE A 48 -11.38 -0.32 2.11
C PHE A 48 -10.99 1.12 1.77
N LEU A 49 -11.81 1.83 0.99
CA LEU A 49 -11.52 3.19 0.59
C LEU A 49 -11.46 4.16 1.78
N ILE A 50 -12.42 4.10 2.71
CA ILE A 50 -12.47 4.96 3.90
C ILE A 50 -11.31 4.65 4.87
N LEU A 51 -11.04 3.36 5.11
CA LEU A 51 -9.92 2.94 5.95
C LEU A 51 -8.58 3.36 5.33
N ASN A 52 -8.44 3.24 4.01
CA ASN A 52 -7.24 3.66 3.30
C ASN A 52 -7.05 5.18 3.32
N PHE A 53 -8.12 5.96 3.17
CA PHE A 53 -8.09 7.42 3.32
C PHE A 53 -7.65 7.83 4.73
N THR A 54 -8.21 7.19 5.78
CA THR A 54 -7.83 7.43 7.18
C THR A 54 -6.35 7.11 7.43
N LYS A 55 -5.87 5.97 6.90
CA LYS A 55 -4.46 5.56 6.95
C LYS A 55 -3.55 6.62 6.34
N HIS A 56 -3.82 7.03 5.09
CA HIS A 56 -2.95 7.94 4.36
C HIS A 56 -2.98 9.36 4.94
N SER A 57 -4.14 9.82 5.42
CA SER A 57 -4.27 11.10 6.12
C SER A 57 -3.44 11.13 7.41
N SER A 58 -3.52 10.08 8.22
CA SER A 58 -2.71 9.97 9.45
C SER A 58 -1.20 9.90 9.14
N TYR A 59 -0.82 9.19 8.07
CA TYR A 59 0.57 9.14 7.64
C TYR A 59 1.08 10.50 7.15
N LEU A 60 0.26 11.24 6.39
CA LEU A 60 0.57 12.59 5.94
C LEU A 60 0.73 13.56 7.11
N ILE A 61 -0.18 13.52 8.10
CA ILE A 61 -0.09 14.36 9.30
C ILE A 61 1.25 14.13 10.01
N TYR A 62 1.64 12.87 10.24
CA TYR A 62 2.93 12.54 10.86
C TYR A 62 4.12 13.05 10.02
N ASN A 63 4.17 12.70 8.74
CA ASN A 63 5.32 13.04 7.89
C ASN A 63 5.44 14.54 7.69
N ALA A 64 4.37 15.24 7.32
CA ALA A 64 4.40 16.68 7.10
C ALA A 64 4.75 17.44 8.39
N SER A 65 4.17 17.05 9.54
CA SER A 65 4.46 17.72 10.81
C SER A 65 5.92 17.53 11.24
N LEU A 66 6.46 16.31 11.16
CA LEU A 66 7.84 16.05 11.55
C LEU A 66 8.86 16.61 10.53
N PHE A 67 8.50 16.67 9.24
CA PHE A 67 9.36 17.20 8.20
C PHE A 67 9.42 18.73 8.19
N PHE A 68 8.30 19.43 8.38
CA PHE A 68 8.25 20.89 8.26
C PHE A 68 8.40 21.64 9.58
N SER A 69 7.95 21.09 10.72
CA SER A 69 7.93 21.84 11.98
C SER A 69 9.27 21.76 12.71
N PRO A 70 10.02 22.88 12.85
CA PRO A 70 11.27 22.88 13.60
C PRO A 70 11.04 22.59 15.10
N PHE A 71 9.86 22.93 15.61
CA PHE A 71 9.48 22.67 17.00
C PHE A 71 9.40 21.16 17.28
N ILE A 72 8.73 20.40 16.40
CA ILE A 72 8.58 18.95 16.56
C ILE A 72 9.92 18.25 16.33
N GLN A 73 10.73 18.74 15.38
CA GLN A 73 12.10 18.25 15.18
C GLN A 73 12.99 18.46 16.41
N ARG A 74 12.82 19.59 17.11
CA ARG A 74 13.53 19.83 18.38
C ARG A 74 13.10 18.82 19.45
N GLN A 75 11.81 18.60 19.64
CA GLN A 75 11.31 17.58 20.57
C GLN A 75 11.80 16.17 20.23
N TYR A 76 11.91 15.86 18.94
CA TYR A 76 12.48 14.58 18.48
C TYR A 76 13.93 14.44 18.91
N ARG A 77 14.75 15.48 18.72
CA ARG A 77 16.16 15.48 19.10
C ARG A 77 16.37 15.50 20.62
N GLU A 78 15.47 16.13 21.37
CA GLU A 78 15.47 16.05 22.84
C GLU A 78 15.21 14.62 23.32
N LYS A 79 14.33 13.88 22.64
CA LYS A 79 14.00 12.49 22.99
C LYS A 79 15.05 11.47 22.54
N TYR A 80 15.60 11.63 21.34
CA TYR A 80 16.44 10.60 20.70
C TYR A 80 17.91 11.01 20.53
N GLY A 81 18.26 12.26 20.80
CA GLY A 81 19.61 12.81 20.70
C GLY A 81 19.80 13.77 19.52
N TYR A 82 20.58 14.83 19.73
CA TYR A 82 20.87 15.86 18.73
C TYR A 82 21.81 15.41 17.59
N SER A 83 22.51 14.27 17.78
CA SER A 83 23.32 13.61 16.75
C SER A 83 22.49 12.78 15.77
N GLN A 84 21.19 12.59 16.05
CA GLN A 84 20.32 11.79 15.21
C GLN A 84 19.66 12.64 14.12
N MET A 85 19.49 12.04 12.94
CA MET A 85 18.78 12.67 11.83
C MET A 85 17.28 12.48 12.01
N ILE A 86 16.50 13.37 11.39
CA ILE A 86 15.05 13.22 11.36
C ILE A 86 14.69 12.02 10.47
N PRO A 87 13.87 11.07 10.92
CA PRO A 87 13.62 9.80 10.23
C PRO A 87 12.53 9.91 9.14
N VAL A 88 12.33 11.11 8.59
CA VAL A 88 11.34 11.43 7.56
C VAL A 88 12.03 12.23 6.47
N ALA A 89 11.88 11.77 5.23
CA ALA A 89 12.41 12.44 4.05
C ALA A 89 11.31 13.03 3.16
N ALA A 90 11.72 13.85 2.18
CA ALA A 90 10.83 14.51 1.25
C ALA A 90 9.96 13.51 0.46
N ASN A 91 10.52 12.35 0.09
CA ASN A 91 9.77 11.30 -0.61
C ASN A 91 8.62 10.72 0.24
N ASP A 92 8.76 10.67 1.57
CA ASP A 92 7.71 10.19 2.47
C ASP A 92 6.52 11.17 2.50
N VAL A 93 6.82 12.47 2.57
CA VAL A 93 5.83 13.56 2.51
C VAL A 93 5.14 13.56 1.14
N ALA A 94 5.93 13.50 0.06
CA ALA A 94 5.40 13.47 -1.31
C ALA A 94 4.48 12.27 -1.53
N PHE A 95 4.88 11.07 -1.09
CA PHE A 95 4.08 9.86 -1.22
C PHE A 95 2.78 9.96 -0.43
N SER A 96 2.85 10.35 0.84
CA SER A 96 1.66 10.45 1.69
C SER A 96 0.67 11.50 1.18
N MET A 97 1.13 12.64 0.68
CA MET A 97 0.30 13.66 0.04
C MET A 97 -0.35 13.14 -1.24
N HIS A 98 0.42 12.49 -2.11
CA HIS A 98 -0.07 11.90 -3.35
C HIS A 98 -1.15 10.83 -3.09
N ALA A 99 -0.92 9.97 -2.09
CA ALA A 99 -1.88 8.93 -1.72
C ALA A 99 -3.20 9.53 -1.18
N VAL A 100 -3.16 10.58 -0.37
CA VAL A 100 -4.35 11.30 0.10
C VAL A 100 -5.09 11.92 -1.10
N LEU A 101 -4.38 12.54 -2.04
CA LEU A 101 -4.99 13.11 -3.24
C LEU A 101 -5.73 12.06 -4.07
N LEU A 102 -5.06 10.96 -4.42
CA LEU A 102 -5.63 9.89 -5.27
C LEU A 102 -6.79 9.16 -4.58
N THR A 103 -6.71 8.96 -3.26
CA THR A 103 -7.84 8.42 -2.49
C THR A 103 -9.00 9.39 -2.40
N THR A 104 -8.76 10.70 -2.29
CA THR A 104 -9.81 11.74 -2.35
C THR A 104 -10.50 11.77 -3.71
N ILE A 105 -9.73 11.67 -4.81
CA ILE A 105 -10.29 11.54 -6.15
C ILE A 105 -11.17 10.29 -6.25
N THR A 106 -10.73 9.17 -5.68
CA THR A 106 -11.51 7.93 -5.69
C THR A 106 -12.78 8.05 -4.84
N LEU A 107 -12.73 8.73 -3.68
CA LEU A 107 -13.90 9.05 -2.86
C LEU A 107 -14.89 9.93 -3.62
N TYR A 108 -14.39 10.94 -4.32
CA TYR A 108 -15.21 11.79 -5.18
C TYR A 108 -15.89 10.97 -6.29
N GLN A 109 -15.17 10.04 -6.93
CA GLN A 109 -15.75 9.11 -7.91
C GLN A 109 -16.89 8.27 -7.34
N VAL A 110 -16.81 7.86 -6.06
CA VAL A 110 -17.90 7.12 -5.39
C VAL A 110 -19.16 7.98 -5.20
N LEU A 111 -19.03 9.31 -5.12
CA LEU A 111 -20.16 10.23 -5.01
C LEU A 111 -20.86 10.46 -6.35
N ILE A 112 -20.13 10.42 -7.47
CA ILE A 112 -20.66 10.80 -8.80
C ILE A 112 -21.02 9.61 -9.70
N TYR A 113 -20.40 8.45 -9.52
CA TYR A 113 -20.58 7.29 -10.39
C TYR A 113 -21.55 6.25 -9.81
N ASP A 114 -22.03 5.35 -10.68
CA ASP A 114 -22.92 4.28 -10.24
C ASP A 114 -22.23 3.37 -9.21
N ARG A 115 -22.85 3.27 -8.04
CA ARG A 115 -22.42 2.48 -6.89
C ARG A 115 -23.27 1.23 -6.66
N GLY A 116 -24.32 1.03 -7.47
CA GLY A 116 -25.31 -0.01 -7.25
C GLY A 116 -25.89 0.03 -5.84
N SER A 117 -25.94 -1.13 -5.19
CA SER A 117 -26.43 -1.30 -3.81
C SER A 117 -25.34 -1.23 -2.74
N GLN A 118 -24.08 -0.95 -3.11
CA GLN A 118 -22.97 -0.94 -2.16
C GLN A 118 -23.09 0.23 -1.17
N LYS A 119 -22.83 -0.06 0.11
CA LYS A 119 -22.83 0.92 1.19
C LYS A 119 -21.62 0.68 2.09
N VAL A 120 -21.22 1.72 2.82
CA VAL A 120 -20.23 1.59 3.88
C VAL A 120 -20.82 0.77 5.02
N SER A 121 -20.07 -0.19 5.55
CA SER A 121 -20.53 -0.98 6.68
C SER A 121 -20.57 -0.15 7.97
N LYS A 122 -21.52 -0.48 8.85
CA LYS A 122 -21.61 0.15 10.18
C LYS A 122 -20.33 -0.08 10.99
N THR A 123 -19.68 -1.24 10.80
CA THR A 123 -18.39 -1.57 11.43
C THR A 123 -17.29 -0.62 10.97
N CYS A 124 -17.17 -0.36 9.66
CA CYS A 124 -16.18 0.59 9.15
C CYS A 124 -16.44 2.00 9.68
N ILE A 125 -17.69 2.46 9.69
CA ILE A 125 -18.06 3.75 10.27
C ILE A 125 -17.65 3.81 11.75
N ALA A 126 -18.01 2.80 12.55
CA ALA A 126 -17.66 2.77 13.97
C ALA A 126 -16.15 2.80 14.20
N ILE A 127 -15.36 2.02 13.46
CA ILE A 127 -13.89 2.00 13.56
C ILE A 127 -13.31 3.37 13.20
N THR A 128 -13.71 3.93 12.06
CA THR A 128 -13.19 5.22 11.60
C THR A 128 -13.59 6.35 12.54
N SER A 129 -14.83 6.39 13.00
CA SER A 129 -15.31 7.36 13.98
C SER A 129 -14.54 7.26 15.30
N ALA A 130 -14.34 6.05 15.83
CA ALA A 130 -13.59 5.84 17.07
C ALA A 130 -12.14 6.35 16.95
N VAL A 131 -11.49 6.11 15.82
CA VAL A 131 -10.12 6.56 15.56
C VAL A 131 -10.02 8.08 15.50
N TRP A 132 -10.91 8.75 14.74
CA TRP A 132 -10.88 10.21 14.65
C TRP A 132 -11.30 10.90 15.95
N VAL A 133 -12.25 10.34 16.69
CA VAL A 133 -12.58 10.82 18.05
C VAL A 133 -11.38 10.67 18.98
N SER A 134 -10.69 9.52 18.95
CA SER A 134 -9.47 9.32 19.75
C SER A 134 -8.37 10.32 19.38
N ALA A 135 -8.18 10.60 18.09
CA ALA A 135 -7.21 11.60 17.63
C ALA A 135 -7.56 13.03 18.11
N ILE A 136 -8.85 13.39 18.14
CA ILE A 136 -9.32 14.67 18.67
C ILE A 136 -9.06 14.75 20.18
N VAL A 137 -9.35 13.68 20.94
CA VAL A 137 -9.03 13.62 22.38
C VAL A 137 -7.53 13.79 22.62
N CYS A 138 -6.69 13.07 21.86
CA CYS A 138 -5.23 13.22 21.95
C CYS A 138 -4.76 14.64 21.60
N LEU A 139 -5.40 15.32 20.65
CA LEU A 139 -5.10 16.71 20.32
C LEU A 139 -5.37 17.63 21.53
N PHE A 140 -6.51 17.49 22.19
CA PHE A 140 -6.83 18.28 23.38
C PHE A 140 -5.91 17.99 24.57
N ILE A 141 -5.39 16.76 24.70
CA ILE A 141 -4.39 16.40 25.72
C ILE A 141 -3.01 17.01 25.39
N ALA A 142 -2.64 17.03 24.10
CA ALA A 142 -1.33 17.51 23.66
C ALA A 142 -1.23 19.04 23.67
N LEU A 143 -2.36 19.74 23.45
CA LEU A 143 -2.43 21.20 23.36
C LEU A 143 -1.85 21.93 24.58
N PRO A 144 -2.27 21.67 25.83
CA PRO A 144 -1.75 22.37 27.01
C PRO A 144 -0.30 21.98 27.36
N ASN A 145 0.10 20.75 27.06
CA ASN A 145 1.43 20.24 27.39
C ASN A 145 2.47 20.49 26.29
N HIS A 146 2.06 21.08 25.16
CA HIS A 146 2.85 21.24 23.94
C HIS A 146 3.55 19.95 23.47
N SER A 147 2.97 18.78 23.75
CA SER A 147 3.55 17.46 23.47
C SER A 147 3.30 17.00 22.02
N TRP A 148 3.66 17.85 21.05
CA TRP A 148 3.36 17.65 19.63
C TRP A 148 4.03 16.39 19.05
N LEU A 149 5.27 16.08 19.44
CA LEU A 149 5.92 14.83 19.03
C LEU A 149 5.09 13.59 19.43
N TRP A 150 4.55 13.58 20.65
CA TRP A 150 3.71 12.49 21.13
C TRP A 150 2.40 12.41 20.31
N LEU A 151 1.76 13.54 20.05
CA LEU A 151 0.55 13.59 19.22
C LEU A 151 0.80 13.02 17.82
N ILE A 152 1.87 13.43 17.14
CA ILE A 152 2.17 12.89 15.81
C ILE A 152 2.56 11.42 15.86
N SER A 153 3.17 10.94 16.96
CA SER A 153 3.39 9.49 17.16
C SER A 153 2.07 8.73 17.26
N VAL A 154 1.00 9.30 17.83
CA VAL A 154 -0.34 8.68 17.79
C VAL A 154 -0.83 8.52 16.35
N PHE A 155 -0.69 9.54 15.50
CA PHE A 155 -1.02 9.42 14.07
C PHE A 155 -0.15 8.38 13.34
N ASN A 156 1.13 8.26 13.71
CA ASN A 156 2.02 7.22 13.22
C ASN A 156 1.56 5.81 13.65
N THR A 157 1.00 5.65 14.85
CA THR A 157 0.38 4.39 15.28
C THR A 157 -0.93 4.10 14.54
N ILE A 158 -1.80 5.10 14.38
CA ILE A 158 -3.07 4.96 13.67
C ILE A 158 -2.84 4.43 12.26
N GLN A 159 -1.88 4.98 11.51
CA GLN A 159 -1.65 4.52 10.14
C GLN A 159 -1.16 3.06 10.07
N VAL A 160 -0.42 2.57 11.07
CA VAL A 160 0.01 1.17 11.16
C VAL A 160 -1.20 0.27 11.41
N VAL A 161 -2.01 0.61 12.42
CA VAL A 161 -3.23 -0.15 12.77
C VAL A 161 -4.18 -0.21 11.57
N MET A 162 -4.40 0.91 10.89
CA MET A 162 -5.25 0.96 9.69
C MET A 162 -4.67 0.15 8.54
N THR A 163 -3.33 0.12 8.39
CA THR A 163 -2.68 -0.73 7.39
C THR A 163 -2.96 -2.20 7.64
N VAL A 164 -2.99 -2.67 8.89
CA VAL A 164 -3.32 -4.06 9.22
C VAL A 164 -4.80 -4.36 8.96
N ILE A 165 -5.70 -3.49 9.43
CA ILE A 165 -7.16 -3.71 9.36
C ILE A 165 -7.67 -3.67 7.90
N LYS A 166 -7.18 -2.75 7.07
CA LYS A 166 -7.75 -2.49 5.73
C LYS A 166 -7.71 -3.69 4.77
N TYR A 167 -6.79 -4.63 4.96
CA TYR A 167 -6.66 -5.78 4.07
C TYR A 167 -7.60 -6.93 4.44
N ILE A 168 -8.14 -6.96 5.66
CA ILE A 168 -9.03 -8.03 6.12
C ILE A 168 -10.27 -8.16 5.21
N PRO A 169 -11.02 -7.08 4.90
CA PRO A 169 -12.19 -7.18 4.03
C PRO A 169 -11.86 -7.73 2.64
N GLN A 170 -10.71 -7.33 2.08
CA GLN A 170 -10.30 -7.75 0.74
C GLN A 170 -9.90 -9.22 0.71
N VAL A 171 -9.14 -9.70 1.70
CA VAL A 171 -8.74 -11.11 1.80
C VAL A 171 -9.99 -12.00 1.97
N LEU A 172 -10.93 -11.59 2.83
CA LEU A 172 -12.19 -12.31 3.02
C LEU A 172 -13.02 -12.35 1.73
N MET A 173 -13.14 -11.23 1.02
CA MET A 173 -13.86 -11.17 -0.25
C MET A 173 -13.26 -12.08 -1.32
N ASN A 174 -11.93 -12.10 -1.44
CA ASN A 174 -11.21 -12.98 -2.36
C ASN A 174 -11.41 -14.46 -1.98
N PHE A 175 -11.37 -14.78 -0.68
CA PHE A 175 -11.60 -16.14 -0.18
C PHE A 175 -13.02 -16.63 -0.48
N MET A 176 -14.04 -15.80 -0.24
CA MET A 176 -15.44 -16.14 -0.54
C MET A 176 -15.69 -16.30 -2.04
N ARG A 177 -15.12 -15.41 -2.87
CA ARG A 177 -15.30 -15.46 -4.33
C ARG A 177 -14.51 -16.58 -5.00
N LYS A 178 -13.54 -17.19 -4.31
CA LYS A 178 -12.59 -18.18 -4.86
C LYS A 178 -11.95 -17.70 -6.17
N SER A 179 -11.80 -16.39 -6.33
CA SER A 179 -11.29 -15.75 -7.53
C SER A 179 -10.56 -14.47 -7.13
N THR A 180 -9.43 -14.22 -7.76
CA THR A 180 -8.69 -12.95 -7.69
C THR A 180 -8.99 -12.05 -8.89
N GLU A 181 -9.97 -12.41 -9.73
CA GLU A 181 -10.41 -11.57 -10.84
C GLU A 181 -10.96 -10.24 -10.30
N GLY A 182 -10.30 -9.14 -10.69
CA GLY A 182 -10.56 -7.79 -10.20
C GLY A 182 -9.48 -7.21 -9.26
N TRP A 183 -8.47 -8.00 -8.87
CA TRP A 183 -7.33 -7.51 -8.07
C TRP A 183 -6.03 -7.49 -8.89
N SER A 184 -5.45 -6.31 -9.09
CA SER A 184 -4.24 -6.12 -9.91
C SER A 184 -3.01 -6.75 -9.22
N ILE A 185 -2.49 -7.84 -9.78
CA ILE A 185 -1.23 -8.47 -9.32
C ILE A 185 -0.06 -7.48 -9.45
N GLY A 186 -0.07 -6.61 -10.47
CA GLY A 186 0.93 -5.57 -10.66
C GLY A 186 1.00 -4.60 -9.47
N ASN A 187 -0.14 -4.29 -8.84
CA ASN A 187 -0.15 -3.45 -7.63
C ASN A 187 0.55 -4.11 -6.46
N ILE A 188 0.46 -5.44 -6.33
CA ILE A 188 1.16 -6.20 -5.26
C ILE A 188 2.67 -6.15 -5.48
N LEU A 189 3.13 -6.33 -6.73
CA LEU A 189 4.56 -6.28 -7.05
C LEU A 189 5.14 -4.88 -6.81
N LEU A 190 4.39 -3.84 -7.16
CA LEU A 190 4.76 -2.45 -6.88
C LEU A 190 4.74 -2.13 -5.38
N ASP A 191 3.80 -2.68 -4.61
CA ASP A 191 3.76 -2.52 -3.15
C ASP A 191 4.95 -3.23 -2.46
N LEU A 192 5.32 -4.43 -2.95
CA LEU A 192 6.51 -5.15 -2.51
C LEU A 192 7.80 -4.38 -2.82
N LEU A 193 7.95 -3.90 -4.06
CA LEU A 193 9.11 -3.10 -4.46
C LEU A 193 9.21 -1.82 -3.63
N GLY A 194 8.09 -1.13 -3.44
CA GLY A 194 8.00 0.08 -2.60
C GLY A 194 8.37 -0.21 -1.15
N GLY A 195 7.86 -1.28 -0.56
CA GLY A 195 8.17 -1.69 0.81
C GLY A 195 9.65 -2.03 1.03
N LEU A 196 10.25 -2.80 0.11
CA LEU A 196 11.67 -3.20 0.17
C LEU A 196 12.60 -2.00 0.01
N THR A 197 12.35 -1.16 -0.99
CA THR A 197 13.17 0.05 -1.21
C THR A 197 13.01 1.07 -0.10
N ASN A 198 11.81 1.24 0.46
CA ASN A 198 11.59 2.08 1.63
C ASN A 198 12.32 1.54 2.89
N TYR A 199 12.41 0.22 3.05
CA TYR A 199 13.20 -0.40 4.12
C TYR A 199 14.70 -0.19 3.89
N ALA A 200 15.16 -0.37 2.65
CA ALA A 200 16.55 -0.14 2.26
C ALA A 200 16.96 1.33 2.50
N GLN A 201 16.09 2.29 2.18
CA GLN A 201 16.28 3.70 2.53
C GLN A 201 16.54 3.87 4.04
N MET A 202 15.70 3.28 4.90
CA MET A 202 15.92 3.37 6.35
C MET A 202 17.22 2.70 6.80
N ALA A 203 17.59 1.59 6.17
CA ALA A 203 18.84 0.89 6.43
C ALA A 203 20.06 1.75 6.07
N MET A 204 20.07 2.43 4.91
CA MET A 204 21.19 3.29 4.50
C MET A 204 21.48 4.39 5.53
N GLN A 205 20.43 5.08 6.01
CA GLN A 205 20.59 6.10 7.05
C GLN A 205 21.09 5.49 8.37
N SER A 206 20.57 4.33 8.77
CA SER A 206 20.98 3.70 10.04
C SER A 206 22.44 3.22 10.01
N ILE A 207 22.89 2.72 8.85
CA ILE A 207 24.27 2.31 8.61
C ILE A 207 25.20 3.53 8.64
N ASP A 208 24.85 4.62 7.94
CA ASP A 208 25.65 5.86 7.92
C ASP A 208 25.81 6.46 9.31
N GLN A 209 24.74 6.45 10.12
CA GLN A 209 24.74 7.01 11.47
C GLN A 209 25.27 6.05 12.55
N GLY A 210 25.51 4.78 12.22
CA GLY A 210 25.82 3.75 13.21
C GLY A 210 24.75 3.60 14.30
N SER A 211 23.48 3.91 13.98
CA SER A 211 22.39 4.06 14.94
C SER A 211 21.07 3.48 14.42
N TRP A 212 20.38 2.74 15.28
CA TRP A 212 19.06 2.16 14.98
C TRP A 212 17.89 3.11 15.29
N VAL A 213 18.16 4.33 15.75
CA VAL A 213 17.14 5.35 16.09
C VAL A 213 16.18 5.61 14.94
N ASN A 214 16.66 5.56 13.70
CA ASN A 214 15.81 5.74 12.53
C ASN A 214 14.65 4.72 12.48
N PHE A 215 14.90 3.47 12.84
CA PHE A 215 13.90 2.39 12.82
C PHE A 215 12.84 2.56 13.92
N TYR A 216 13.23 2.74 15.18
CA TYR A 216 12.25 2.85 16.26
C TYR A 216 11.69 4.28 16.44
N GLY A 217 12.43 5.30 16.01
CA GLY A 217 11.99 6.69 15.97
C GLY A 217 10.93 6.96 14.89
N ASN A 218 10.86 6.10 13.88
CA ASN A 218 9.76 6.05 12.91
C ASN A 218 9.28 4.60 12.72
N ILE A 219 8.80 4.02 13.81
CA ILE A 219 8.31 2.64 13.83
C ILE A 219 7.19 2.41 12.82
N GLY A 220 6.39 3.42 12.51
CA GLY A 220 5.34 3.33 11.50
C GLY A 220 5.87 3.15 10.09
N LYS A 221 6.97 3.82 9.71
CA LYS A 221 7.63 3.60 8.42
C LYS A 221 8.26 2.20 8.36
N THR A 222 8.89 1.75 9.44
CA THR A 222 9.44 0.39 9.57
C THR A 222 8.36 -0.68 9.42
N LEU A 223 7.28 -0.57 10.20
CA LEU A 223 6.17 -1.53 10.16
C LEU A 223 5.41 -1.47 8.85
N LEU A 224 5.27 -0.29 8.23
CA LEU A 224 4.71 -0.17 6.88
C LEU A 224 5.55 -0.95 5.87
N SER A 225 6.88 -0.76 5.87
CA SER A 225 7.79 -1.50 5.02
C SER A 225 7.72 -3.01 5.26
N LEU A 226 7.70 -3.47 6.51
CA LEU A 226 7.66 -4.90 6.84
C LEU A 226 6.30 -5.54 6.53
N SER A 227 5.19 -4.85 6.84
CA SER A 227 3.84 -5.35 6.59
C SER A 227 3.50 -5.39 5.10
N SER A 228 3.84 -4.36 4.33
CA SER A 228 3.72 -4.35 2.86
C SER A 228 4.62 -5.41 2.21
N SER A 229 5.86 -5.59 2.68
CA SER A 229 6.82 -6.50 2.04
C SER A 229 6.62 -7.99 2.36
N THR A 230 6.25 -8.35 3.59
CA THR A 230 6.37 -9.76 4.05
C THR A 230 5.05 -10.45 4.36
N PHE A 231 4.04 -9.74 4.86
CA PHE A 231 2.81 -10.40 5.31
C PHE A 231 1.69 -10.34 4.25
N PHE A 232 1.38 -9.14 3.74
CA PHE A 232 0.23 -8.96 2.85
C PHE A 232 0.51 -9.38 1.41
N SER A 233 1.70 -9.09 0.89
CA SER A 233 2.10 -9.51 -0.45
C SER A 233 2.15 -11.04 -0.56
N PHE A 234 2.75 -11.73 0.42
CA PHE A 234 2.80 -13.19 0.44
C PHE A 234 1.43 -13.83 0.68
N ALA A 235 0.61 -13.31 1.60
CA ALA A 235 -0.73 -13.86 1.81
C ALA A 235 -1.60 -13.77 0.54
N ASN A 236 -1.54 -12.65 -0.19
CA ASN A 236 -2.28 -12.48 -1.44
C ASN A 236 -1.70 -13.34 -2.58
N ILE A 237 -0.37 -13.48 -2.67
CA ILE A 237 0.29 -14.35 -3.66
C ILE A 237 -0.04 -15.82 -3.38
N ILE A 238 0.02 -16.26 -2.12
CA ILE A 238 -0.34 -17.63 -1.71
C ILE A 238 -1.81 -17.90 -2.01
N CYS A 239 -2.71 -16.96 -1.67
CA CYS A 239 -4.14 -17.08 -2.01
C CYS A 239 -4.33 -17.22 -3.53
N CYS A 240 -3.61 -16.43 -4.33
CA CYS A 240 -3.63 -16.52 -5.79
C CYS A 240 -3.10 -17.86 -6.31
N ILE A 241 -1.98 -18.36 -5.78
CA ILE A 241 -1.39 -19.66 -6.17
C ILE A 241 -2.33 -20.82 -5.83
N LEU A 242 -2.95 -20.81 -4.65
CA LEU A 242 -3.89 -21.83 -4.22
C LEU A 242 -5.16 -21.84 -5.10
N LEU A 243 -5.66 -20.66 -5.47
CA LEU A 243 -6.81 -20.52 -6.35
C LEU A 243 -6.50 -20.92 -7.81
N LEU A 244 -5.32 -20.54 -8.33
CA LEU A 244 -4.85 -20.97 -9.66
C LEU A 244 -4.63 -22.48 -9.73
N ARG A 245 -4.09 -23.11 -8.68
CA ARG A 245 -3.98 -24.57 -8.58
C ARG A 245 -5.34 -25.25 -8.63
N ARG A 246 -6.35 -24.70 -7.95
CA ARG A 246 -7.72 -25.23 -7.98
C ARG A 246 -8.38 -25.09 -9.35
N LYS A 247 -8.26 -23.93 -10.02
CA LYS A 247 -8.75 -23.74 -11.40
C LYS A 247 -8.09 -24.72 -12.38
N ARG A 248 -6.76 -24.89 -12.31
CA ARG A 248 -6.02 -25.86 -13.16
C ARG A 248 -6.42 -27.32 -12.89
N PHE A 249 -6.69 -27.68 -11.64
CA PHE A 249 -7.17 -29.02 -11.28
C PHE A 249 -8.58 -29.28 -11.85
N ILE A 250 -9.51 -28.34 -11.71
CA ILE A 250 -10.86 -28.45 -12.28
C ILE A 250 -10.81 -28.53 -13.81
N LEU A 251 -10.00 -27.70 -14.47
CA LEU A 251 -9.84 -27.76 -15.92
C LEU A 251 -9.29 -29.12 -16.39
N ARG A 252 -8.31 -29.68 -15.68
CA ARG A 252 -7.80 -31.04 -15.98
C ARG A 252 -8.87 -32.11 -15.80
N LEU A 253 -9.76 -31.97 -14.81
CA LEU A 253 -10.89 -32.89 -14.64
C LEU A 253 -11.89 -32.75 -15.80
N ILE A 254 -12.24 -31.52 -16.19
CA ILE A 254 -13.15 -31.24 -17.31
C ILE A 254 -12.59 -31.83 -18.62
N GLN A 255 -11.31 -31.60 -18.90
CA GLN A 255 -10.63 -32.12 -20.09
C GLN A 255 -10.56 -33.66 -20.09
N LYS A 256 -10.45 -34.28 -18.89
CA LYS A 256 -10.50 -35.74 -18.73
C LYS A 256 -11.90 -36.31 -18.94
N THR A 257 -12.96 -35.58 -18.58
CA THR A 257 -14.34 -35.94 -18.89
C THR A 257 -14.72 -35.71 -20.36
N GLU A 258 -14.20 -34.68 -21.02
CA GLU A 258 -14.43 -34.42 -22.46
C GLU A 258 -13.79 -35.50 -23.35
N HIS A 259 -12.64 -36.06 -22.95
CA HIS A 259 -12.04 -37.21 -23.64
C HIS A 259 -12.91 -38.48 -23.62
N HIS A 260 -13.99 -38.52 -22.83
CA HIS A 260 -14.97 -39.61 -22.81
C HIS A 260 -16.30 -39.28 -23.52
N SER A 261 -16.45 -38.12 -24.17
CA SER A 261 -17.63 -37.82 -25.00
C SER A 261 -17.25 -37.42 -26.43
N PRO A 262 -17.76 -38.09 -27.48
CA PRO A 262 -17.42 -37.76 -28.85
C PRO A 262 -18.38 -36.67 -29.38
N SER A 263 -18.06 -35.39 -29.17
CA SER A 263 -18.51 -34.32 -30.08
C SER A 263 -17.72 -33.02 -29.86
N PRO A 264 -17.34 -32.29 -30.93
CA PRO A 264 -16.51 -31.11 -30.79
C PRO A 264 -17.40 -29.89 -30.51
N LEU A 265 -17.39 -29.38 -29.28
CA LEU A 265 -17.91 -28.05 -28.99
C LEU A 265 -16.78 -27.03 -29.20
N SER A 266 -16.88 -26.23 -30.26
CA SER A 266 -15.96 -25.13 -30.55
C SER A 266 -16.13 -24.01 -29.53
N LEU A 267 -15.42 -24.08 -28.40
CA LEU A 267 -15.51 -23.07 -27.36
C LEU A 267 -14.65 -21.82 -27.69
N PRO A 268 -15.22 -20.60 -27.68
CA PRO A 268 -14.50 -19.34 -27.85
C PRO A 268 -13.38 -19.10 -26.81
N SER A 269 -13.41 -19.84 -25.69
CA SER A 269 -12.44 -19.71 -24.59
C SER A 269 -11.04 -20.17 -24.95
N GLN A 270 -10.87 -21.06 -25.93
CA GLN A 270 -9.55 -21.58 -26.31
C GLN A 270 -8.73 -20.52 -27.06
N LYS A 271 -9.37 -19.76 -27.95
CA LYS A 271 -8.74 -18.61 -28.65
C LYS A 271 -8.42 -17.45 -27.71
N MET A 272 -9.28 -17.20 -26.71
CA MET A 272 -9.02 -16.17 -25.69
C MET A 272 -7.88 -16.57 -24.74
N PHE A 273 -7.71 -17.88 -24.50
CA PHE A 273 -6.62 -18.42 -23.69
C PHE A 273 -5.27 -18.36 -24.41
N GLU A 274 -5.21 -18.70 -25.70
CA GLU A 274 -4.01 -18.52 -26.53
C GLU A 274 -3.58 -17.05 -26.58
N ALA A 275 -4.53 -16.12 -26.77
CA ALA A 275 -4.23 -14.69 -26.79
C ALA A 275 -3.66 -14.17 -25.45
N CYS A 276 -4.18 -14.64 -24.31
CA CYS A 276 -3.66 -14.26 -23.00
C CYS A 276 -2.30 -14.92 -22.68
N PHE A 277 -2.09 -16.16 -23.11
CA PHE A 277 -0.84 -16.88 -22.94
C PHE A 277 0.28 -16.26 -23.79
N ASP A 278 -0.02 -15.90 -25.04
CA ASP A 278 0.91 -15.21 -25.92
C ASP A 278 1.24 -13.80 -25.43
N MET A 279 0.27 -13.07 -24.88
CA MET A 279 0.52 -11.75 -24.29
C MET A 279 1.46 -11.84 -23.07
N ALA A 280 1.28 -12.84 -22.20
CA ALA A 280 2.14 -13.06 -21.04
C ALA A 280 3.55 -13.55 -21.44
N CYS A 281 3.65 -14.43 -22.44
CA CYS A 281 4.93 -14.89 -22.99
C CYS A 281 5.70 -13.78 -23.72
N ASN A 282 5.01 -12.88 -24.44
CA ASN A 282 5.63 -11.74 -25.11
C ASN A 282 6.13 -10.67 -24.13
N LEU A 283 5.42 -10.45 -23.01
CA LEU A 283 5.92 -9.60 -21.92
C LEU A 283 7.18 -10.20 -21.27
N ALA A 284 7.22 -11.52 -21.08
CA ALA A 284 8.38 -12.21 -20.53
C ALA A 284 9.59 -12.23 -21.49
N LYS A 285 9.35 -12.25 -22.81
CA LYS A 285 10.39 -12.13 -23.83
C LYS A 285 10.91 -10.70 -24.00
N GLY A 286 10.07 -9.68 -23.85
CA GLY A 286 10.48 -8.27 -23.90
C GLY A 286 11.49 -7.89 -22.80
N LEU A 287 11.44 -8.54 -21.64
CA LEU A 287 12.40 -8.36 -20.54
C LEU A 287 13.77 -9.00 -20.79
N LYS A 288 13.92 -9.86 -21.80
CA LYS A 288 15.23 -10.43 -22.20
C LYS A 288 16.00 -9.55 -23.18
N TYR A 289 15.36 -8.57 -23.82
CA TYR A 289 16.02 -7.66 -24.77
C TYR A 289 16.67 -6.42 -24.14
N PHE A 290 16.57 -6.25 -22.81
CA PHE A 290 17.29 -5.20 -22.05
C PHE A 290 18.56 -5.72 -21.36
N LYS A 291 19.03 -6.91 -21.75
CA LYS A 291 20.32 -7.46 -21.33
C LYS A 291 21.22 -7.65 -22.55
N ASN A 292 21.60 -6.52 -23.15
CA ASN A 292 22.84 -6.26 -23.88
C ASN A 292 23.02 -4.74 -23.96
#